data_AF-A0A524LXU2-F1
#
_entry.id   AF-A0A524LXU2-F1
#
_cell.length_a   1.000
_cell.length_b   1.000
_cell.length_c   1.000
_cell.angle_alpha   90.00
_cell.angle_beta   90.00
_cell.angle_gamma   90.00
#
_symmetry.space_group_name_H-M   'P 1'
#
loop_
_entity.id
_entity.type
_entity.pdbx_description
1 polymer ?
#
loop_
_entity_poly.entity_id
_entity_poly.type
_entity_poly.pdbx_seq_one_letter_code
_entity_poly.pdbx_strand_id
1 'polypeptide(L)'
;ERYSDNIEYAQSRHRETEAYMQEAVQLTQRARELALQGANGTYSTQDRQAIAAEVNQLLNQLVETSNSRGADGTMIFAGDRTQTTPFRAIQGRVPGFDEPVITQVQYLGTINQNQTEIADGSYIPLNFPGNDVFWAENQSVFSSVDATPYVVQSDTSLRIDDQEIVLKSGDNIYSVIAKINDSGAPVRARLDTIQNSLVLETTSPHQIWLDEEGSVLKDLGILSDVGNAPPHNIASSARVFGGSMFDMLVTLRDQLSAGDTIDIGGRALGGIDSGLNNLLGRLGTLGSMDERLQVAFQRTEAVIPEITQRYSNEVDVDMAETITALRLLEFTHQAALGAAARVIQPTLLDYLR
;
A
#
# COMPACT_ATOMS: atom_id res chain seq x y z
N GLU A 1 -17.47 -18.17 6.81
CA GLU A 1 -17.08 -17.50 8.07
C GLU A 1 -15.78 -16.74 7.90
N ARG A 2 -14.60 -17.38 7.90
CA ARG A 2 -13.29 -16.68 7.74
C ARG A 2 -13.23 -15.61 6.63
N TYR A 3 -13.74 -15.92 5.42
CA TYR A 3 -13.78 -14.94 4.32
C TYR A 3 -14.67 -13.74 4.61
N SER A 4 -15.81 -13.94 5.30
CA SER A 4 -16.70 -12.85 5.71
C SER A 4 -15.99 -11.90 6.67
N ASP A 5 -15.33 -12.45 7.69
CA ASP A 5 -14.58 -11.67 8.69
C ASP A 5 -13.44 -10.87 8.02
N ASN A 6 -12.72 -11.50 7.09
CA ASN A 6 -11.67 -10.85 6.32
C ASN A 6 -12.21 -9.71 5.45
N ILE A 7 -13.36 -9.90 4.80
CA ILE A 7 -14.01 -8.88 3.96
C ILE A 7 -14.45 -7.69 4.82
N GLU A 8 -15.11 -7.94 5.94
CA GLU A 8 -15.55 -6.88 6.85
C GLU A 8 -14.37 -6.07 7.41
N TYR A 9 -13.29 -6.76 7.80
CA TYR A 9 -12.06 -6.11 8.24
C TYR A 9 -11.44 -5.23 7.13
N ALA A 10 -11.35 -5.76 5.91
CA ALA A 10 -10.84 -5.01 4.76
C ALA A 10 -11.70 -3.78 4.44
N GLN A 11 -13.04 -3.91 4.47
CA GLN A 11 -13.95 -2.79 4.24
C GLN A 11 -13.80 -1.71 5.30
N SER A 12 -13.74 -2.10 6.58
CA SER A 12 -13.50 -1.14 7.67
C SER A 12 -12.21 -0.37 7.45
N ARG A 13 -11.14 -1.07 7.08
CA ARG A 13 -9.82 -0.47 6.85
C ARG A 13 -9.80 0.45 5.62
N HIS A 14 -10.47 0.06 4.54
CA HIS A 14 -10.59 0.87 3.33
C HIS A 14 -11.38 2.14 3.60
N ARG A 15 -12.49 2.08 4.33
CA ARG A 15 -13.27 3.29 4.71
C ARG A 15 -12.47 4.27 5.56
N GLU A 16 -11.69 3.77 6.53
CA GLU A 16 -10.79 4.63 7.32
C GLU A 16 -9.75 5.31 6.43
N THR A 17 -9.12 4.54 5.54
CA THR A 17 -8.12 5.06 4.61
C THR A 17 -8.72 6.11 3.68
N GLU A 18 -9.90 5.84 3.14
CA GLU A 18 -10.64 6.74 2.27
C GLU A 18 -10.93 8.07 2.97
N ALA A 19 -11.40 8.04 4.22
CA ALA A 19 -11.70 9.25 4.98
C ALA A 19 -10.47 10.16 5.13
N TYR A 20 -9.31 9.61 5.49
CA TYR A 20 -8.08 10.40 5.61
C TYR A 20 -7.54 10.88 4.27
N MET A 21 -7.71 10.10 3.20
CA MET A 21 -7.36 10.54 1.86
C MET A 21 -8.28 11.67 1.36
N GLN A 22 -9.59 11.63 1.69
CA GLN A 22 -10.52 12.71 1.39
C GLN A 22 -10.17 13.99 2.16
N GLU A 23 -9.75 13.88 3.43
CA GLU A 23 -9.23 15.00 4.20
C GLU A 23 -7.97 15.59 3.54
N ALA A 24 -7.02 14.75 3.11
CA ALA A 24 -5.83 15.19 2.38
C ALA A 24 -6.18 15.91 1.06
N VAL A 25 -7.22 15.46 0.34
CA VAL A 25 -7.74 16.14 -0.85
C VAL A 25 -8.25 17.54 -0.51
N GLN A 26 -9.02 17.70 0.58
CA GLN A 26 -9.55 19.02 0.99
C GLN A 26 -8.42 19.99 1.37
N LEU A 27 -7.43 19.52 2.14
CA LEU A 27 -6.25 20.31 2.51
C LEU A 27 -5.47 20.77 1.28
N THR A 28 -5.28 19.87 0.32
CA THR A 28 -4.51 20.15 -0.90
C THR A 28 -5.30 21.04 -1.86
N GLN A 29 -6.63 20.90 -1.95
CA GLN A 29 -7.50 21.82 -2.68
C GLN A 29 -7.45 23.23 -2.09
N ARG A 30 -7.43 23.36 -0.76
CA ARG A 30 -7.26 24.66 -0.11
C ARG A 30 -5.89 25.27 -0.42
N ALA A 31 -4.82 24.48 -0.38
CA ALA A 31 -3.49 24.94 -0.77
C ALA A 31 -3.45 25.42 -2.24
N ARG A 32 -4.16 24.73 -3.13
CA ARG A 32 -4.32 25.13 -4.53
C ARG A 32 -5.01 26.49 -4.69
N GLU A 33 -6.08 26.74 -3.94
CA GLU A 33 -6.77 28.03 -3.93
C GLU A 33 -5.83 29.16 -3.48
N LEU A 34 -5.06 28.93 -2.41
CA LEU A 34 -4.08 29.88 -1.89
C LEU A 34 -2.93 30.13 -2.87
N ALA A 35 -2.50 29.11 -3.62
CA ALA A 35 -1.52 29.27 -4.70
C ALA A 35 -2.04 30.17 -5.83
N LEU A 36 -3.28 29.96 -6.27
CA LEU A 36 -3.91 30.82 -7.27
C LEU A 36 -4.07 32.26 -6.78
N GLN A 37 -4.42 32.42 -5.50
CA GLN A 37 -4.50 33.74 -4.87
C GLN A 37 -3.12 34.42 -4.84
N GLY A 38 -2.10 33.73 -4.34
CA GLY A 38 -0.75 34.28 -4.19
C GLY A 38 0.03 34.49 -5.48
N ALA A 39 -0.32 33.77 -6.55
CA ALA A 39 0.22 33.99 -7.89
C ALA A 39 -0.24 35.34 -8.51
N ASN A 40 -1.30 35.95 -7.96
CA ASN A 40 -1.76 37.24 -8.44
C ASN A 40 -0.82 38.37 -7.98
N GLY A 41 -0.16 39.02 -8.93
CA GLY A 41 0.84 40.06 -8.69
C GLY A 41 0.32 41.34 -8.01
N THR A 42 -0.98 41.47 -7.77
CA THR A 42 -1.57 42.63 -7.07
C THR A 42 -1.51 42.54 -5.54
N TYR A 43 -1.24 41.37 -4.96
CA TYR A 43 -1.13 41.22 -3.50
C TYR A 43 0.13 41.88 -2.95
N SER A 44 0.04 42.47 -1.75
CA SER A 44 1.20 43.02 -1.07
C SER A 44 2.10 41.91 -0.51
N THR A 45 3.33 42.24 -0.12
CA THR A 45 4.22 41.30 0.57
C THR A 45 3.62 40.82 1.89
N GLN A 46 2.93 41.70 2.62
CA GLN A 46 2.28 41.35 3.88
C GLN A 46 1.12 40.37 3.65
N ASP A 47 0.33 40.57 2.59
CA ASP A 47 -0.76 39.64 2.24
C ASP A 47 -0.20 38.26 1.88
N ARG A 48 0.87 38.19 1.08
CA ARG A 48 1.51 36.92 0.73
C ARG A 48 2.10 36.20 1.95
N GLN A 49 2.65 36.92 2.92
CA GLN A 49 3.12 36.34 4.18
C GLN A 49 1.97 35.73 4.98
N ALA A 50 0.79 36.36 5.00
CA ALA A 50 -0.39 35.78 5.64
C ALA A 50 -0.86 34.50 4.94
N ILE A 51 -0.86 34.49 3.59
CA ILE A 51 -1.17 33.29 2.80
C ILE A 51 -0.13 32.18 3.08
N ALA A 52 1.16 32.51 3.15
CA ALA A 52 2.22 31.56 3.49
C ALA A 52 2.00 30.95 4.88
N ALA A 53 1.59 31.75 5.87
CA ALA A 53 1.25 31.25 7.19
C ALA A 53 0.07 30.27 7.18
N GLU A 54 -0.95 30.52 6.34
CA GLU A 54 -2.07 29.58 6.15
C GLU A 54 -1.61 28.28 5.47
N VAL A 55 -0.81 28.36 4.40
CA VAL A 55 -0.23 27.18 3.74
C VAL A 55 0.61 26.36 4.72
N ASN A 56 1.33 27.01 5.63
CA ASN A 56 2.09 26.33 6.68
C ASN A 56 1.18 25.55 7.64
N GLN A 57 0.00 26.07 7.99
CA GLN A 57 -0.98 25.33 8.80
C GLN A 57 -1.53 24.12 8.04
N LEU A 58 -1.84 24.28 6.76
CA LEU A 58 -2.29 23.17 5.91
C LEU A 58 -1.21 22.08 5.78
N LEU A 59 0.06 22.46 5.67
CA LEU A 59 1.18 21.52 5.65
C LEU A 59 1.27 20.73 6.96
N ASN A 60 1.13 21.40 8.10
CA ASN A 60 1.13 20.72 9.41
C ASN A 60 -0.04 19.73 9.50
N GLN A 61 -1.25 20.14 9.12
CA GLN A 61 -2.43 19.28 9.11
C GLN A 61 -2.24 18.09 8.16
N LEU A 62 -1.69 18.31 6.96
CA LEU A 62 -1.44 17.22 6.01
C LEU A 62 -0.45 16.18 6.58
N VAL A 63 0.59 16.64 7.30
CA VAL A 63 1.51 15.74 8.00
C VAL A 63 0.80 14.96 9.10
N GLU A 64 -0.10 15.60 9.87
CA GLU A 64 -0.91 14.93 10.88
C GLU A 64 -1.83 13.86 10.25
N THR A 65 -2.59 14.22 9.21
CA THR A 65 -3.46 13.30 8.46
C THR A 65 -2.67 12.13 7.86
N SER A 66 -1.47 12.37 7.35
CA SER A 66 -0.60 11.33 6.80
C SER A 66 -0.04 10.36 7.85
N ASN A 67 -0.09 10.76 9.13
CA ASN A 67 0.33 9.97 10.29
C ASN A 67 -0.88 9.40 11.05
N SER A 68 -2.07 9.39 10.45
CA SER A 68 -3.29 8.89 11.06
C SER A 68 -3.23 7.40 11.40
N ARG A 69 -3.96 7.04 12.46
CA ARG A 69 -4.12 5.68 12.97
C ARG A 69 -5.54 5.20 12.76
N GLY A 70 -5.69 3.91 12.44
CA GLY A 70 -7.00 3.26 12.40
C GLY A 70 -7.53 2.92 13.80
N ALA A 71 -8.76 2.41 13.87
CA ALA A 71 -9.40 2.03 15.12
C ALA A 71 -8.64 0.94 15.90
N ASP A 72 -7.86 0.11 15.20
CA ASP A 72 -6.99 -0.92 15.78
C ASP A 72 -5.65 -0.37 16.32
N GLY A 73 -5.45 0.95 16.27
CA GLY A 73 -4.26 1.64 16.75
C GLY A 73 -3.08 1.63 15.77
N THR A 74 -3.21 0.93 14.65
CA THR A 74 -2.15 0.82 13.63
C THR A 74 -2.12 2.02 12.69
N MET A 75 -0.93 2.36 12.20
CA MET A 75 -0.70 3.41 11.22
C MET A 75 -1.24 2.98 9.85
N ILE A 76 -2.00 3.87 9.22
CA ILE A 76 -2.70 3.58 7.96
C ILE A 76 -1.74 3.60 6.76
N PHE A 77 -0.83 4.57 6.74
CA PHE A 77 0.04 4.84 5.59
C PHE A 77 1.48 4.33 5.77
N ALA A 78 1.72 3.46 6.74
CA ALA A 78 3.07 2.97 7.09
C ALA A 78 3.50 1.69 6.35
N GLY A 79 2.70 1.19 5.41
CA GLY A 79 2.96 -0.10 4.79
C GLY A 79 2.75 -1.23 5.78
N ASP A 80 3.61 -2.25 5.75
CA ASP A 80 3.64 -3.35 6.71
C ASP A 80 4.23 -2.95 8.08
N ARG A 81 4.86 -1.77 8.20
CA ARG A 81 5.37 -1.23 9.47
C ARG A 81 4.27 -0.54 10.28
N THR A 82 3.22 -1.30 10.59
CA THR A 82 1.97 -0.83 11.20
C THR A 82 2.11 -0.05 12.51
N GLN A 83 3.24 -0.14 13.21
CA GLN A 83 3.52 0.59 14.45
C GLN A 83 4.51 1.75 14.31
N THR A 84 4.98 2.03 13.09
CA THR A 84 5.94 3.11 12.82
C THR A 84 5.21 4.34 12.29
N THR A 85 5.44 5.50 12.90
CA THR A 85 4.96 6.79 12.37
C THR A 85 5.52 6.99 10.95
N PRO A 86 4.66 7.01 9.91
CA PRO A 86 5.11 6.93 8.53
C PRO A 86 5.84 8.18 8.06
N PHE A 87 5.47 9.37 8.51
CA PHE A 87 6.04 10.63 8.05
C PHE A 87 6.69 11.40 9.19
N ARG A 88 7.98 11.66 9.06
CA ARG A 88 8.76 12.49 9.98
C ARG A 88 8.97 13.87 9.37
N ALA A 89 8.40 14.90 10.01
CA ALA A 89 8.69 16.28 9.68
C ALA A 89 10.04 16.72 10.27
N ILE A 90 10.85 17.38 9.45
CA ILE A 90 12.06 18.07 9.85
C ILE A 90 11.76 19.56 9.79
N GLN A 91 12.07 20.25 10.88
CA GLN A 91 11.86 21.69 11.00
C GLN A 91 13.16 22.46 10.83
N GLY A 92 13.06 23.65 10.24
CA GLY A 92 14.17 24.56 10.01
C GLY A 92 13.72 26.01 10.06
N ARG A 93 14.69 26.93 10.15
CA ARG A 93 14.40 28.36 10.06
C ARG A 93 14.19 28.75 8.60
N VAL A 94 13.08 29.42 8.33
CA VAL A 94 12.72 29.93 7.00
C VAL A 94 12.49 31.43 7.12
N PRO A 95 13.07 32.27 6.23
CA PRO A 95 12.80 33.71 6.22
C PRO A 95 11.29 34.01 6.14
N GLY A 96 10.83 34.96 6.96
CA GLY A 96 9.41 35.32 7.04
C GLY A 96 8.60 34.55 8.09
N PHE A 97 9.23 33.62 8.80
CA PHE A 97 8.63 32.91 9.94
C PHE A 97 9.46 33.12 11.21
N ASP A 98 8.78 33.41 12.32
CA ASP A 98 9.43 33.64 13.62
C ASP A 98 9.89 32.33 14.27
N GLU A 99 9.10 31.27 14.12
CA GLU A 99 9.38 29.93 14.66
C GLU A 99 9.84 28.97 13.56
N PRO A 100 10.64 27.93 13.91
CA PRO A 100 10.98 26.88 12.96
C PRO A 100 9.73 26.22 12.36
N VAL A 101 9.73 26.09 11.04
CA VAL A 101 8.64 25.48 10.27
C VAL A 101 9.14 24.23 9.54
N ILE A 102 8.23 23.38 9.06
CA ILE A 102 8.57 22.14 8.35
C ILE A 102 9.32 22.48 7.05
N THR A 103 10.54 22.01 6.87
CA THR A 103 11.34 22.20 5.65
C THR A 103 11.47 20.93 4.82
N GLN A 104 11.25 19.77 5.42
CA GLN A 104 11.28 18.48 4.75
C GLN A 104 10.38 17.49 5.48
N VAL A 105 9.76 16.58 4.74
CA VAL A 105 9.02 15.44 5.29
C VAL A 105 9.64 14.15 4.76
N GLN A 106 9.99 13.23 5.64
CA GLN A 106 10.62 11.96 5.30
C GLN A 106 9.68 10.79 5.54
N TYR A 107 9.56 9.92 4.55
CA TYR A 107 8.82 8.66 4.70
C TYR A 107 9.68 7.59 5.41
N LEU A 108 9.12 6.96 6.43
CA LEU A 108 9.74 5.95 7.29
C LEU A 108 8.99 4.60 7.25
N GLY A 109 7.88 4.50 6.51
CA GLY A 109 7.11 3.27 6.32
C GLY A 109 7.74 2.28 5.34
N THR A 110 6.93 1.32 4.88
CA THR A 110 7.25 0.32 3.83
C THR A 110 6.32 0.47 2.60
N ILE A 111 6.76 0.09 1.40
CA ILE A 111 5.95 -0.07 0.17
C ILE A 111 5.22 -1.40 0.16
N ASN A 112 5.58 -2.28 1.10
CA ASN A 112 5.01 -3.60 1.22
C ASN A 112 3.52 -3.50 1.51
N GLN A 113 2.76 -4.22 0.70
CA GLN A 113 1.32 -4.33 0.85
C GLN A 113 0.96 -5.60 1.60
N ASN A 114 0.24 -5.44 2.71
CA ASN A 114 -0.44 -6.53 3.37
C ASN A 114 -1.68 -6.86 2.57
N GLN A 115 -1.96 -8.14 2.38
CA GLN A 115 -3.14 -8.60 1.66
C GLN A 115 -3.94 -9.57 2.52
N THR A 116 -5.25 -9.63 2.30
CA THR A 116 -6.13 -10.64 2.91
C THR A 116 -6.88 -11.41 1.84
N GLU A 117 -7.12 -12.69 2.13
CA GLU A 117 -7.90 -13.57 1.26
C GLU A 117 -9.39 -13.34 1.51
N ILE A 118 -10.11 -12.93 0.45
CA ILE A 118 -11.55 -12.60 0.51
C ILE A 118 -12.42 -13.66 -0.17
N ALA A 119 -11.81 -14.54 -0.97
CA ALA A 119 -12.41 -15.75 -1.52
C ALA A 119 -11.27 -16.70 -1.91
N ASP A 120 -11.59 -17.95 -2.23
CA ASP A 120 -10.61 -18.97 -2.62
C ASP A 120 -9.66 -18.44 -3.72
N GLY A 121 -8.37 -18.26 -3.37
CA GLY A 121 -7.34 -17.75 -4.27
C GLY A 121 -7.48 -16.28 -4.68
N SER A 122 -8.38 -15.51 -4.05
CA SER A 122 -8.63 -14.09 -4.34
C SER A 122 -8.22 -13.22 -3.16
N TYR A 123 -7.29 -12.30 -3.42
CA TYR A 123 -6.71 -11.41 -2.42
C TYR A 123 -7.02 -9.93 -2.70
N ILE A 124 -6.99 -9.14 -1.64
CA ILE A 124 -7.11 -7.69 -1.70
C ILE A 124 -6.11 -7.03 -0.76
N PRO A 125 -5.47 -5.91 -1.15
CA PRO A 125 -4.60 -5.17 -0.26
C PRO A 125 -5.38 -4.54 0.90
N LEU A 126 -4.76 -4.50 2.07
CA LEU A 126 -5.31 -3.93 3.31
C LEU A 126 -4.76 -2.54 3.61
N ASN A 127 -3.59 -2.21 3.08
CA ASN A 127 -2.86 -0.99 3.37
C ASN A 127 -2.45 -0.28 2.08
N PHE A 128 -2.26 1.03 2.20
CA PHE A 128 -1.86 1.90 1.10
C PHE A 128 -0.61 2.67 1.54
N PRO A 129 0.58 2.25 1.07
CA PRO A 129 1.84 2.90 1.43
C PRO A 129 1.84 4.41 1.19
N GLY A 130 2.32 5.17 2.16
CA GLY A 130 2.34 6.63 2.11
C GLY A 130 3.22 7.20 1.00
N ASN A 131 4.28 6.48 0.59
CA ASN A 131 5.13 6.87 -0.54
C ASN A 131 4.37 6.89 -1.88
N ASP A 132 3.24 6.18 -1.97
CA ASP A 132 2.38 6.11 -3.14
C ASP A 132 1.21 7.10 -3.02
N VAL A 133 0.63 7.21 -1.83
CA VAL A 133 -0.55 8.05 -1.55
C VAL A 133 -0.18 9.53 -1.57
N PHE A 134 0.92 9.92 -0.91
CA PHE A 134 1.24 11.33 -0.69
C PHE A 134 2.28 11.90 -1.67
N TRP A 135 2.54 11.20 -2.76
CA TRP A 135 3.49 11.64 -3.78
C TRP A 135 2.82 12.48 -4.85
N ALA A 136 3.50 13.51 -5.35
CA ALA A 136 2.91 14.47 -6.28
C ALA A 136 3.29 14.23 -7.74
N GLU A 137 4.57 13.98 -7.99
CA GLU A 137 5.14 13.95 -9.33
C GLU A 137 5.93 12.67 -9.56
N ASN A 138 6.08 12.22 -10.81
CA ASN A 138 6.98 11.11 -11.08
C ASN A 138 8.40 11.46 -10.60
N GLN A 139 9.01 10.57 -9.82
CA GLN A 139 10.35 10.78 -9.32
C GLN A 139 11.35 10.40 -10.40
N SER A 140 12.36 11.24 -10.61
CA SER A 140 13.50 10.92 -11.48
C SER A 140 14.80 10.96 -10.70
N VAL A 141 15.62 9.92 -10.83
CA VAL A 141 16.96 9.83 -10.23
C VAL A 141 17.97 9.74 -11.37
N PHE A 142 18.84 10.75 -11.45
CA PHE A 142 19.91 10.83 -12.43
C PHE A 142 21.21 10.42 -11.76
N SER A 143 21.85 9.45 -12.38
CA SER A 143 23.22 9.04 -12.08
C SER A 143 24.16 10.23 -12.20
N SER A 144 25.17 10.23 -11.33
CA SER A 144 26.21 11.25 -11.29
C SER A 144 27.40 10.98 -12.21
N VAL A 145 27.41 9.85 -12.92
CA VAL A 145 28.53 9.40 -13.77
C VAL A 145 28.07 9.08 -15.19
N ASP A 146 29.01 9.05 -16.13
CA ASP A 146 28.77 8.50 -17.47
C ASP A 146 28.64 6.98 -17.34
N ALA A 147 27.45 6.46 -17.68
CA ALA A 147 27.12 5.06 -17.56
C ALA A 147 27.51 4.25 -18.81
N THR A 148 27.89 4.88 -19.92
CA THR A 148 28.26 4.22 -21.18
C THR A 148 29.35 3.15 -21.04
N PRO A 149 30.47 3.39 -20.33
CA PRO A 149 31.52 2.38 -20.18
C PRO A 149 31.17 1.31 -19.13
N TYR A 150 30.04 1.43 -18.43
CA TYR A 150 29.70 0.53 -17.34
C TYR A 150 29.39 -0.88 -17.84
N VAL A 151 29.98 -1.85 -17.13
CA VAL A 151 29.74 -3.28 -17.32
C VAL A 151 29.64 -3.93 -15.96
N VAL A 152 28.63 -4.78 -15.79
CA VAL A 152 28.41 -5.56 -14.57
C VAL A 152 29.57 -6.53 -14.37
N GLN A 153 30.23 -6.47 -13.22
CA GLN A 153 31.47 -7.23 -12.95
C GLN A 153 31.21 -8.69 -12.55
N SER A 154 30.14 -8.93 -11.78
CA SER A 154 29.74 -10.26 -11.32
C SER A 154 28.22 -10.41 -11.36
N ASP A 155 27.74 -11.65 -11.43
CA ASP A 155 26.31 -11.94 -11.28
C ASP A 155 25.79 -11.32 -9.97
N THR A 156 24.67 -10.61 -10.06
CA THR A 156 24.07 -9.85 -8.95
C THR A 156 22.59 -9.59 -9.23
N SER A 157 21.84 -9.15 -8.24
CA SER A 157 20.49 -8.62 -8.42
C SER A 157 20.39 -7.16 -7.97
N LEU A 158 19.49 -6.44 -8.63
CA LEU A 158 18.94 -5.17 -8.18
C LEU A 158 17.52 -5.42 -7.70
N ARG A 159 17.02 -4.55 -6.82
CA ARG A 159 15.61 -4.51 -6.46
C ARG A 159 15.08 -3.09 -6.62
N ILE A 160 14.07 -2.93 -7.47
CA ILE A 160 13.39 -1.66 -7.73
C ILE A 160 11.92 -1.83 -7.37
N ASP A 161 11.43 -1.07 -6.38
CA ASP A 161 10.06 -1.15 -5.86
C ASP A 161 9.59 -2.59 -5.56
N ASP A 162 10.46 -3.33 -4.86
CA ASP A 162 10.33 -4.76 -4.51
C ASP A 162 10.43 -5.76 -5.67
N GLN A 163 10.58 -5.30 -6.91
CA GLN A 163 10.83 -6.16 -8.06
C GLN A 163 12.32 -6.50 -8.20
N GLU A 164 12.64 -7.79 -8.13
CA GLU A 164 14.00 -8.28 -8.35
C GLU A 164 14.37 -8.30 -9.85
N ILE A 165 15.58 -7.84 -10.16
CA ILE A 165 16.13 -7.72 -11.51
C ILE A 165 17.50 -8.38 -11.53
N VAL A 166 17.60 -9.54 -12.18
CA VAL A 166 18.84 -10.33 -12.22
C VAL A 166 19.78 -9.81 -13.31
N LEU A 167 20.98 -9.42 -12.90
CA LEU A 167 22.06 -8.98 -13.76
C LEU A 167 23.16 -10.06 -13.83
N LYS A 168 23.81 -10.15 -14.99
CA LYS A 168 24.88 -11.10 -15.27
C LYS A 168 26.18 -10.39 -15.52
N SER A 169 27.28 -11.04 -15.12
CA SER A 169 28.63 -10.55 -15.47
C SER A 169 28.73 -10.34 -16.99
N GLY A 170 29.21 -9.17 -17.39
CA GLY A 170 29.31 -8.76 -18.79
C GLY A 170 28.10 -8.01 -19.35
N ASP A 171 26.98 -7.88 -18.61
CA ASP A 171 25.90 -6.98 -19.01
C ASP A 171 26.41 -5.54 -19.06
N ASN A 172 26.24 -4.89 -20.22
CA ASN A 172 26.54 -3.47 -20.37
C ASN A 172 25.35 -2.60 -19.92
N ILE A 173 25.53 -1.28 -19.89
CA ILE A 173 24.46 -0.36 -19.47
C ILE A 173 23.15 -0.51 -20.27
N TYR A 174 23.21 -0.81 -21.57
CA TYR A 174 22.00 -1.00 -22.38
C TYR A 174 21.26 -2.29 -21.99
N SER A 175 21.98 -3.36 -21.67
CA SER A 175 21.42 -4.59 -21.12
C SER A 175 20.78 -4.34 -19.76
N VAL A 176 21.43 -3.56 -18.87
CA VAL A 176 20.87 -3.17 -17.57
C VAL A 176 19.58 -2.36 -17.75
N ILE A 177 19.59 -1.36 -18.63
CA ILE A 177 18.41 -0.54 -18.95
C ILE A 177 17.26 -1.41 -19.48
N ALA A 178 17.55 -2.31 -20.42
CA ALA A 178 16.55 -3.21 -20.98
C ALA A 178 15.92 -4.09 -19.89
N LYS A 179 16.75 -4.71 -19.05
CA LYS A 179 16.29 -5.56 -17.94
C LYS A 179 15.46 -4.80 -16.92
N ILE A 180 15.78 -3.54 -16.62
CA ILE A 180 14.96 -2.70 -15.74
C ILE A 180 13.59 -2.45 -16.39
N ASN A 181 13.57 -2.04 -17.66
CA ASN A 181 12.32 -1.77 -18.38
C ASN A 181 11.44 -3.02 -18.58
N ASP A 182 12.05 -4.20 -18.69
CA ASP A 182 11.34 -5.48 -18.88
C ASP A 182 10.94 -6.15 -17.54
N SER A 183 11.34 -5.58 -16.40
CA SER A 183 11.14 -6.19 -15.08
C SER A 183 9.70 -6.15 -14.58
N GLY A 184 8.88 -5.25 -15.12
CA GLY A 184 7.54 -4.95 -14.59
C GLY A 184 7.53 -3.98 -13.41
N ALA A 185 8.70 -3.52 -12.92
CA ALA A 185 8.78 -2.44 -11.96
C ALA A 185 8.13 -1.16 -12.54
N PRO A 186 7.49 -0.31 -11.71
CA PRO A 186 6.84 0.93 -12.14
C PRO A 186 7.87 2.05 -12.43
N VAL A 187 8.94 1.72 -13.14
CA VAL A 187 10.09 2.58 -13.42
C VAL A 187 10.55 2.37 -14.85
N ARG A 188 10.90 3.47 -15.50
CA ARG A 188 11.53 3.52 -16.81
C ARG A 188 13.00 3.92 -16.66
N ALA A 189 13.88 3.07 -17.15
CA ALA A 189 15.31 3.34 -17.26
C ALA A 189 15.66 3.87 -18.66
N ARG A 190 16.56 4.84 -18.72
CA ARG A 190 17.12 5.37 -19.98
C ARG A 190 18.50 5.97 -19.77
N LEU A 191 19.19 6.21 -20.87
CA LEU A 191 20.42 7.01 -20.88
C LEU A 191 20.05 8.48 -21.16
N ASP A 192 20.57 9.41 -20.35
CA ASP A 192 20.48 10.83 -20.65
C ASP A 192 21.33 11.19 -21.88
N THR A 193 20.80 12.01 -22.78
CA THR A 193 21.47 12.35 -24.05
C THR A 193 22.63 13.33 -23.91
N ILE A 194 22.75 14.01 -22.76
CA ILE A 194 23.75 15.05 -22.54
C ILE A 194 24.94 14.49 -21.76
N GLN A 195 24.67 13.81 -20.64
CA GLN A 195 25.71 13.29 -19.75
C GLN A 195 25.96 11.80 -19.90
N ASN A 196 25.19 11.10 -20.75
CA ASN A 196 25.19 9.65 -20.83
C ASN A 196 24.99 8.98 -19.46
N SER A 197 24.28 9.63 -18.55
CA SER A 197 24.03 9.09 -17.22
C SER A 197 22.79 8.21 -17.23
N LEU A 198 22.77 7.18 -16.39
CA LEU A 198 21.55 6.39 -16.16
C LEU A 198 20.49 7.30 -15.52
N VAL A 199 19.28 7.27 -16.05
CA VAL A 199 18.11 7.93 -15.48
C VAL A 199 17.07 6.86 -15.18
N LEU A 200 16.61 6.85 -13.93
CA LEU A 200 15.46 6.07 -13.48
C LEU A 200 14.31 7.04 -13.24
N GLU A 201 13.19 6.83 -13.93
CA GLU A 201 12.01 7.69 -13.84
C GLU A 201 10.79 6.83 -13.54
N THR A 202 10.06 7.14 -12.47
CA THR A 202 8.86 6.37 -12.13
C THR A 202 7.79 6.54 -13.21
N THR A 203 7.02 5.49 -13.48
CA THR A 203 5.91 5.52 -14.46
C THR A 203 4.60 5.99 -13.84
N SER A 204 4.51 5.97 -12.51
CA SER A 204 3.44 6.54 -11.71
C SER A 204 4.02 7.42 -10.59
N PRO A 205 3.26 8.38 -10.03
CA PRO A 205 3.74 9.17 -8.92
C PRO A 205 3.93 8.31 -7.67
N HIS A 206 5.17 8.10 -7.27
CA HIS A 206 5.59 7.51 -6.00
C HIS A 206 7.07 7.81 -5.71
N GLN A 207 7.47 7.64 -4.46
CA GLN A 207 8.90 7.63 -4.09
C GLN A 207 9.52 6.29 -4.47
N ILE A 208 10.53 6.31 -5.34
CA ILE A 208 11.22 5.12 -5.83
C ILE A 208 12.03 4.44 -4.72
N TRP A 209 11.96 3.11 -4.66
CA TRP A 209 12.85 2.28 -3.85
C TRP A 209 13.84 1.51 -4.67
N LEU A 210 15.10 1.72 -4.29
CA LEU A 210 16.27 1.19 -4.96
C LEU A 210 17.10 0.46 -3.93
N ASP A 211 17.36 -0.81 -4.17
CA ASP A 211 18.18 -1.66 -3.33
C ASP A 211 19.01 -2.59 -4.23
N GLU A 212 20.10 -3.13 -3.70
CA GLU A 212 20.98 -4.02 -4.46
C GLU A 212 21.78 -4.96 -3.57
N GLU A 213 22.04 -6.18 -4.06
CA GLU A 213 22.97 -7.10 -3.40
C GLU A 213 24.44 -6.74 -3.70
N GLY A 214 24.70 -6.18 -4.88
CA GLY A 214 26.04 -5.83 -5.36
C GLY A 214 26.38 -4.35 -5.19
N SER A 215 27.02 -3.81 -6.23
CA SER A 215 27.48 -2.41 -6.29
C SER A 215 27.01 -1.67 -7.54
N VAL A 216 26.11 -2.22 -8.35
CA VAL A 216 25.82 -1.68 -9.68
C VAL A 216 25.28 -0.24 -9.62
N LEU A 217 24.29 0.02 -8.78
CA LEU A 217 23.72 1.35 -8.59
C LEU A 217 24.67 2.27 -7.78
N LYS A 218 25.53 1.73 -6.90
CA LYS A 218 26.61 2.51 -6.25
C LYS A 218 27.68 2.95 -7.26
N ASP A 219 28.15 2.03 -8.11
CA ASP A 219 29.15 2.27 -9.15
C ASP A 219 28.62 3.28 -10.18
N LEU A 220 27.32 3.20 -10.48
CA LEU A 220 26.59 4.17 -11.31
C LEU A 220 26.25 5.46 -10.55
N GLY A 221 26.69 5.63 -9.30
CA GLY A 221 26.52 6.86 -8.52
C GLY A 221 25.05 7.24 -8.30
N ILE A 222 24.14 6.26 -8.27
CA ILE A 222 22.73 6.38 -7.91
C ILE A 222 22.55 6.15 -6.40
N LEU A 223 23.15 5.10 -5.85
CA LEU A 223 23.10 4.77 -4.43
C LEU A 223 24.37 5.19 -3.69
N SER A 224 24.23 5.53 -2.41
CA SER A 224 25.37 5.85 -1.55
C SER A 224 26.12 4.59 -1.12
N ASP A 225 27.44 4.69 -0.95
CA ASP A 225 28.26 3.64 -0.33
C ASP A 225 27.94 3.43 1.15
N VAL A 226 27.29 4.41 1.79
CA VAL A 226 26.83 4.34 3.17
C VAL A 226 25.52 3.55 3.22
N GLY A 227 25.48 2.51 4.05
CA GLY A 227 24.37 1.56 4.18
C GLY A 227 23.11 2.13 4.85
N ASN A 228 22.51 3.16 4.25
CA ASN A 228 21.16 3.60 4.60
C ASN A 228 20.13 2.65 3.98
N ALA A 229 18.96 2.53 4.59
CA ALA A 229 17.84 1.80 4.00
C ALA A 229 17.11 2.67 2.97
N PRO A 230 16.51 2.08 1.91
CA PRO A 230 15.58 2.79 1.04
C PRO A 230 14.47 3.47 1.85
N PRO A 231 14.02 4.68 1.47
CA PRO A 231 14.44 5.49 0.30
C PRO A 231 15.66 6.39 0.57
N HIS A 232 16.25 6.33 1.77
CA HIS A 232 17.25 7.31 2.25
C HIS A 232 18.69 6.94 1.85
N ASN A 233 18.84 6.10 0.83
CA ASN A 233 20.10 5.53 0.36
C ASN A 233 20.55 6.06 -1.00
N ILE A 234 19.83 7.04 -1.56
CA ILE A 234 20.26 7.73 -2.79
C ILE A 234 21.52 8.55 -2.50
N ALA A 235 22.51 8.48 -3.39
CA ALA A 235 23.75 9.23 -3.27
C ALA A 235 23.50 10.73 -3.30
N SER A 236 24.22 11.50 -2.48
CA SER A 236 24.15 12.97 -2.50
C SER A 236 24.67 13.59 -3.80
N SER A 237 25.46 12.85 -4.59
CA SER A 237 25.90 13.24 -5.93
C SER A 237 24.82 13.01 -6.99
N ALA A 238 23.88 12.09 -6.76
CA ALA A 238 22.77 11.84 -7.67
C ALA A 238 21.83 13.04 -7.67
N ARG A 239 21.26 13.35 -8.83
CA ARG A 239 20.26 14.42 -8.95
C ARG A 239 18.88 13.82 -8.91
N VAL A 240 18.08 14.25 -7.93
CA VAL A 240 16.71 13.77 -7.73
C VAL A 240 15.73 14.88 -8.10
N PHE A 241 14.74 14.53 -8.91
CA PHE A 241 13.62 15.39 -9.29
C PHE A 241 12.28 14.71 -8.97
N GLY A 242 11.21 15.49 -8.99
CA GLY A 242 9.93 15.13 -8.42
C GLY A 242 9.88 15.41 -6.93
N GLY A 243 8.71 15.19 -6.32
CA GLY A 243 8.53 15.39 -4.90
C GLY A 243 7.17 14.92 -4.40
N SER A 244 7.05 14.92 -3.08
CA SER A 244 5.79 14.68 -2.39
C SER A 244 4.89 15.91 -2.38
N MET A 245 3.63 15.73 -2.02
CA MET A 245 2.73 16.87 -1.80
C MET A 245 3.23 17.78 -0.68
N PHE A 246 3.94 17.22 0.31
CA PHE A 246 4.59 18.02 1.35
C PHE A 246 5.64 18.95 0.76
N ASP A 247 6.46 18.46 -0.16
CA ASP A 247 7.47 19.27 -0.85
C ASP A 247 6.82 20.37 -1.69
N MET A 248 5.64 20.11 -2.28
CA MET A 248 4.88 21.12 -3.02
C MET A 248 4.31 22.20 -2.10
N LEU A 249 3.78 21.85 -0.92
CA LEU A 249 3.28 22.82 0.06
C LEU A 249 4.42 23.61 0.72
N VAL A 250 5.56 22.98 1.00
CA VAL A 250 6.80 23.65 1.44
C VAL A 250 7.24 24.65 0.38
N THR A 251 7.31 24.23 -0.89
CA THR A 251 7.68 25.12 -2.00
C THR A 251 6.68 26.28 -2.10
N LEU A 252 5.38 26.03 -2.09
CA LEU A 252 4.36 27.07 -2.14
C LEU A 252 4.54 28.10 -1.01
N ARG A 253 4.66 27.64 0.23
CA ARG A 253 4.87 28.50 1.41
C ARG A 253 6.11 29.38 1.24
N ASP A 254 7.23 28.77 0.87
CA ASP A 254 8.51 29.46 0.79
C ASP A 254 8.51 30.50 -0.34
N GLN A 255 7.90 30.18 -1.48
CA GLN A 255 7.77 31.11 -2.60
C GLN A 255 6.77 32.24 -2.32
N LEU A 256 5.69 31.99 -1.57
CA LEU A 256 4.80 33.04 -1.06
C LEU A 256 5.55 34.02 -0.16
N SER A 257 6.35 33.51 0.77
CA SER A 257 7.18 34.33 1.66
C SER A 257 8.26 35.13 0.90
N ALA A 258 8.85 34.54 -0.14
CA ALA A 258 9.83 35.19 -1.01
C ALA A 258 9.20 36.19 -1.99
N GLY A 259 7.91 36.02 -2.31
CA GLY A 259 7.18 36.81 -3.31
C GLY A 259 7.48 36.42 -4.76
N ASP A 260 7.94 35.20 -5.02
CA ASP A 260 8.20 34.70 -6.37
C ASP A 260 6.90 34.20 -7.03
N THR A 261 6.19 35.08 -7.72
CA THR A 261 4.93 34.75 -8.37
C THR A 261 5.07 33.77 -9.53
N ILE A 262 6.26 33.64 -10.12
CA ILE A 262 6.50 32.72 -11.23
C ILE A 262 6.52 31.28 -10.70
N ASP A 263 7.29 31.02 -9.64
CA ASP A 263 7.36 29.68 -9.06
C ASP A 263 6.09 29.28 -8.30
N ILE A 264 5.35 30.24 -7.74
CA ILE A 264 4.01 29.97 -7.16
C ILE A 264 3.05 29.45 -8.24
N GLY A 265 2.90 30.19 -9.34
CA GLY A 265 1.96 29.85 -10.41
C GLY A 265 2.43 28.73 -11.35
N GLY A 266 3.74 28.46 -11.37
CA GLY A 266 4.37 27.42 -12.18
C GLY A 266 4.56 26.13 -11.39
N ARG A 267 5.75 25.97 -10.80
CA ARG A 267 6.18 24.72 -10.16
C ARG A 267 5.28 24.32 -8.99
N ALA A 268 4.98 25.24 -8.07
CA ALA A 268 4.22 24.91 -6.86
C ALA A 268 2.79 24.50 -7.20
N LEU A 269 2.07 25.33 -7.97
CA LEU A 269 0.69 25.02 -8.39
C LEU A 269 0.61 23.75 -9.26
N GLY A 270 1.52 23.58 -10.22
CA GLY A 270 1.54 22.39 -11.08
C GLY A 270 1.79 21.10 -10.31
N GLY A 271 2.69 21.14 -9.32
CA GLY A 271 2.95 20.02 -8.43
C GLY A 271 1.77 19.72 -7.49
N ILE A 272 1.10 20.74 -6.95
CA ILE A 272 -0.13 20.59 -6.17
C ILE A 272 -1.23 19.91 -6.99
N ASP A 273 -1.42 20.34 -8.24
CA ASP A 273 -2.40 19.73 -9.15
C ASP A 273 -2.05 18.27 -9.47
N SER A 274 -0.77 17.96 -9.65
CA SER A 274 -0.30 16.59 -9.87
C SER A 274 -0.54 15.70 -8.63
N GLY A 275 -0.27 16.22 -7.42
CA GLY A 275 -0.58 15.55 -6.16
C GLY A 275 -2.06 15.31 -5.93
N LEU A 276 -2.91 16.30 -6.22
CA LEU A 276 -4.37 16.13 -6.18
C LEU A 276 -4.83 15.03 -7.12
N ASN A 277 -4.31 15.01 -8.35
CA ASN A 277 -4.67 13.97 -9.32
C ASN A 277 -4.22 12.58 -8.86
N ASN A 278 -3.02 12.44 -8.26
CA ASN A 278 -2.58 11.18 -7.69
C ASN A 278 -3.50 10.73 -6.55
N LEU A 279 -3.77 11.60 -5.56
CA LEU A 279 -4.69 11.30 -4.46
C LEU A 279 -6.07 10.85 -4.95
N LEU A 280 -6.65 11.57 -5.90
CA LEU A 280 -7.95 11.22 -6.50
C LEU A 280 -7.89 9.89 -7.25
N GLY A 281 -6.80 9.59 -7.95
CA GLY A 281 -6.58 8.29 -8.60
C GLY A 281 -6.47 7.14 -7.61
N ARG A 282 -5.79 7.36 -6.48
CA ARG A 282 -5.70 6.39 -5.38
C ARG A 282 -7.05 6.18 -4.70
N LEU A 283 -7.86 7.23 -4.49
CA LEU A 283 -9.25 7.13 -4.01
C LEU A 283 -10.12 6.34 -4.98
N GLY A 284 -10.01 6.58 -6.28
CA GLY A 284 -10.74 5.80 -7.29
C GLY A 284 -10.36 4.32 -7.28
N THR A 285 -9.08 4.01 -7.06
CA THR A 285 -8.60 2.63 -6.91
C THR A 285 -9.21 1.98 -5.66
N LEU A 286 -9.20 2.68 -4.51
CA LEU A 286 -9.82 2.20 -3.28
C LEU A 286 -11.32 1.96 -3.45
N GLY A 287 -12.04 2.88 -4.11
CA GLY A 287 -13.47 2.68 -4.40
C GLY A 287 -13.75 1.45 -5.26
N SER A 288 -12.89 1.15 -6.26
CA SER A 288 -13.02 -0.08 -7.04
C SER A 288 -12.75 -1.35 -6.21
N MET A 289 -11.91 -1.26 -5.19
CA MET A 289 -11.63 -2.33 -4.26
C MET A 289 -12.79 -2.55 -3.28
N ASP A 290 -13.42 -1.48 -2.79
CA ASP A 290 -14.61 -1.57 -1.94
C ASP A 290 -15.79 -2.23 -2.69
N GLU A 291 -16.01 -1.88 -3.96
CA GLU A 291 -17.02 -2.57 -4.80
C GLU A 291 -16.73 -4.08 -4.92
N ARG A 292 -15.45 -4.45 -5.13
CA ARG A 292 -15.05 -5.88 -5.15
C ARG A 292 -15.32 -6.57 -3.82
N LEU A 293 -15.08 -5.89 -2.69
CA LEU A 293 -15.38 -6.40 -1.35
C LEU A 293 -16.88 -6.61 -1.16
N GLN A 294 -17.71 -5.66 -1.58
CA GLN A 294 -19.17 -5.77 -1.49
C GLN A 294 -19.70 -6.96 -2.30
N VAL A 295 -19.22 -7.16 -3.53
CA VAL A 295 -19.58 -8.32 -4.35
C VAL A 295 -19.11 -9.63 -3.70
N ALA A 296 -17.89 -9.67 -3.17
CA ALA A 296 -17.37 -10.85 -2.47
C ALA A 296 -18.17 -11.16 -1.19
N PHE A 297 -18.60 -10.13 -0.46
CA PHE A 297 -19.42 -10.25 0.74
C PHE A 297 -20.77 -10.90 0.42
N GLN A 298 -21.52 -10.34 -0.54
CA GLN A 298 -22.82 -10.85 -0.96
C GLN A 298 -22.75 -12.30 -1.42
N ARG A 299 -21.68 -12.67 -2.16
CA ARG A 299 -21.46 -14.06 -2.57
C ARG A 299 -21.17 -14.96 -1.38
N THR A 300 -20.35 -14.52 -0.44
CA THR A 300 -19.98 -15.31 0.75
C THR A 300 -21.20 -15.55 1.64
N GLU A 301 -22.03 -14.54 1.88
CA GLU A 301 -23.28 -14.68 2.63
C GLU A 301 -24.27 -15.66 1.97
N ALA A 302 -24.31 -15.72 0.64
CA ALA A 302 -25.16 -16.66 -0.07
C ALA A 302 -24.67 -18.13 0.02
N VAL A 303 -23.35 -18.34 0.03
CA VAL A 303 -22.74 -19.68 -0.02
C VAL A 303 -22.72 -20.36 1.35
N ILE A 304 -22.56 -19.60 2.45
CA ILE A 304 -22.54 -20.17 3.82
C ILE A 304 -23.79 -21.04 4.10
N PRO A 305 -25.04 -20.54 3.98
CA PRO A 305 -26.22 -21.36 4.26
C PRO A 305 -26.37 -22.53 3.29
N GLU A 306 -25.95 -22.38 2.03
CA GLU A 306 -25.99 -23.49 1.06
C GLU A 306 -25.07 -24.63 1.49
N ILE A 307 -23.83 -24.34 1.89
CA ILE A 307 -22.89 -25.35 2.36
C ILE A 307 -23.36 -25.97 3.68
N THR A 308 -23.85 -25.15 4.62
CA THR A 308 -24.41 -25.64 5.90
C THR A 308 -25.57 -26.60 5.65
N GLN A 309 -26.48 -26.28 4.72
CA GLN A 309 -27.58 -27.16 4.37
C GLN A 309 -27.11 -28.44 3.68
N ARG A 310 -26.14 -28.36 2.75
CA ARG A 310 -25.58 -29.56 2.11
C ARG A 310 -24.88 -30.49 3.12
N TYR A 311 -24.15 -29.91 4.06
CA TYR A 311 -23.51 -30.67 5.14
C TYR A 311 -24.55 -31.33 6.05
N SER A 312 -25.59 -30.60 6.46
CA SER A 312 -26.72 -31.13 7.22
C SER A 312 -27.38 -32.29 6.47
N ASN A 313 -27.67 -32.15 5.17
CA ASN A 313 -28.27 -33.22 4.38
C ASN A 313 -27.41 -34.49 4.24
N GLU A 314 -26.08 -34.38 4.31
CA GLU A 314 -25.14 -35.52 4.15
C GLU A 314 -24.76 -36.16 5.48
N VAL A 315 -24.61 -35.37 6.54
CA VAL A 315 -24.09 -35.82 7.84
C VAL A 315 -25.20 -36.02 8.86
N ASP A 316 -26.29 -35.27 8.78
CA ASP A 316 -27.35 -35.40 9.77
C ASP A 316 -28.08 -36.72 9.55
N VAL A 317 -28.12 -37.50 10.62
CA VAL A 317 -28.78 -38.77 10.66
C VAL A 317 -30.29 -38.54 10.52
N ASP A 318 -30.93 -39.19 9.54
CA ASP A 318 -32.39 -39.21 9.48
C ASP A 318 -32.92 -39.89 10.75
N MET A 319 -33.43 -39.07 11.65
CA MET A 319 -33.96 -39.51 12.94
C MET A 319 -35.13 -40.48 12.76
N ALA A 320 -35.93 -40.36 11.69
CA ALA A 320 -37.05 -41.27 11.44
C ALA A 320 -36.56 -42.66 11.04
N GLU A 321 -35.59 -42.75 10.13
CA GLU A 321 -34.95 -44.02 9.76
C GLU A 321 -34.22 -44.64 10.95
N THR A 322 -33.47 -43.84 11.69
CA THR A 322 -32.65 -44.30 12.83
C THR A 322 -33.50 -44.76 14.00
N ILE A 323 -34.61 -44.08 14.28
CA ILE A 323 -35.59 -44.55 15.26
C ILE A 323 -36.20 -45.88 14.80
N THR A 324 -36.51 -46.02 13.51
CA THR A 324 -37.09 -47.26 12.97
C THR A 324 -36.08 -48.41 13.06
N ALA A 325 -34.82 -48.18 12.69
CA ALA A 325 -33.74 -49.14 12.82
C ALA A 325 -33.50 -49.53 14.28
N LEU A 326 -33.48 -48.56 15.20
CA LEU A 326 -33.35 -48.81 16.63
C LEU A 326 -34.51 -49.66 17.16
N ARG A 327 -35.76 -49.33 16.78
CA ARG A 327 -36.95 -50.11 17.17
C ARG A 327 -36.93 -51.53 16.63
N LEU A 328 -36.48 -51.72 15.40
CA LEU A 328 -36.27 -53.06 14.83
C LEU A 328 -35.18 -53.81 15.61
N LEU A 329 -34.11 -53.14 16.01
CA LEU A 329 -33.03 -53.73 16.79
C LEU A 329 -33.51 -54.13 18.21
N GLU A 330 -34.28 -53.27 18.87
CA GLU A 330 -34.95 -53.59 20.14
C GLU A 330 -35.89 -54.80 20.00
N PHE A 331 -36.70 -54.81 18.94
CA PHE A 331 -37.63 -55.90 18.67
C PHE A 331 -36.91 -57.23 18.42
N THR A 332 -35.89 -57.22 17.57
CA THR A 332 -35.07 -58.41 17.28
C THR A 332 -34.33 -58.89 18.52
N HIS A 333 -33.82 -57.98 19.36
CA HIS A 333 -33.20 -58.34 20.63
C HIS A 333 -34.20 -59.00 21.59
N GLN A 334 -35.40 -58.44 21.74
CA GLN A 334 -36.47 -59.04 22.55
C GLN A 334 -36.88 -60.42 22.01
N ALA A 335 -37.03 -60.56 20.69
CA ALA A 335 -37.34 -61.84 20.05
C ALA A 335 -36.24 -62.88 20.30
N ALA A 336 -34.97 -62.49 20.20
CA ALA A 336 -33.82 -63.34 20.49
C ALA A 336 -33.79 -63.79 21.96
N LEU A 337 -34.05 -62.90 22.91
CA LEU A 337 -34.19 -63.25 24.33
C LEU A 337 -35.34 -64.23 24.57
N GLY A 338 -36.49 -64.02 23.91
CA GLY A 338 -37.64 -64.91 24.01
C GLY A 338 -37.42 -66.29 23.36
N ALA A 339 -36.64 -66.35 22.28
CA ALA A 339 -36.21 -67.61 21.68
C ALA A 339 -35.19 -68.34 22.57
N ALA A 340 -34.21 -67.63 23.11
CA ALA A 340 -33.24 -68.17 24.05
C ALA A 340 -33.93 -68.73 25.31
N ALA A 341 -34.91 -68.01 25.88
CA ALA A 341 -35.69 -68.50 27.01
C ALA A 341 -36.45 -69.81 26.71
N ARG A 342 -36.96 -69.98 25.47
CA ARG A 342 -37.62 -71.22 25.03
C ARG A 342 -36.65 -72.38 24.80
N VAL A 343 -35.42 -72.11 24.36
CA VAL A 343 -34.37 -73.12 24.19
C VAL A 343 -33.78 -73.54 25.54
N ILE A 344 -33.70 -72.62 26.51
CA ILE A 344 -33.17 -72.88 27.85
C ILE A 344 -34.21 -73.54 28.77
N GLN A 345 -35.51 -73.42 28.49
CA GLN A 345 -36.52 -74.18 29.22
C GLN A 345 -36.36 -75.68 28.94
N PRO A 346 -36.08 -76.52 29.97
CA PRO A 346 -35.95 -77.96 29.79
C PRO A 346 -37.28 -78.53 29.29
N THR A 347 -37.22 -79.36 28.26
CA THR A 347 -38.43 -79.99 27.72
C THR A 347 -38.82 -81.17 28.62
N LEU A 348 -40.11 -81.53 28.65
CA LEU A 348 -40.61 -82.71 29.40
C LEU A 348 -39.88 -84.03 29.03
N LEU A 349 -39.17 -84.07 27.90
CA LEU A 349 -38.31 -85.18 27.47
C LEU A 349 -36.95 -85.23 28.20
N ASP A 350 -36.42 -84.09 28.68
CA ASP A 350 -35.19 -84.05 29.49
C ASP A 350 -35.43 -84.51 30.94
N TYR A 351 -36.68 -84.48 31.41
CA TYR A 351 -37.08 -84.95 32.74
C TYR A 351 -37.45 -86.46 32.78
N LEU A 352 -37.43 -87.14 31.62
CA LEU A 352 -37.77 -88.57 31.46
C LEU A 352 -36.56 -89.47 31.15
N ARG A 353 -35.34 -88.99 31.42
CA ARG A 353 -34.16 -89.83 31.67
C ARG A 353 -33.88 -89.85 33.16
#